data_AF-A0A233RUE8-F1
#
_entry.id   AF-A0A233RUE8-F1
#
_cell.length_a   1.000
_cell.length_b   1.000
_cell.length_c   1.000
_cell.angle_alpha   90.00
_cell.angle_beta   90.00
_cell.angle_gamma   90.00
#
_symmetry.space_group_name_H-M   'P 1'
#
loop_
_entity.id
_entity.type
_entity.pdbx_description
1 polymer ?
#
loop_
_entity_poly.entity_id
_entity_poly.type
_entity_poly.pdbx_seq_one_letter_code
_entity_poly.pdbx_strand_id
1 'polypeptide(L)'
;MKQTVPVSADVQQLWPGGRYGLGLVERPLTCGGTYWSHEGGDGGYITLNGVTDDGRRSAAVSMSEARGDTPEHILDQKNAASTLIDHALCAGAPSTP
;
A
#
# COMPACT_ATOMS: atom_id res chain seq x y z
N MET A 1 -2.74 6.37 -17.01
CA MET A 1 -3.28 5.00 -17.00
C MET A 1 -3.81 4.70 -15.61
N LYS A 2 -5.09 5.01 -15.34
CA LYS A 2 -5.76 4.80 -14.04
C LYS A 2 -6.90 3.77 -14.13
N GLN A 3 -6.98 3.03 -15.24
CA GLN A 3 -7.95 1.96 -15.38
C GLN A 3 -7.40 0.71 -14.68
N THR A 4 -8.19 0.19 -13.75
CA THR A 4 -7.83 -0.96 -12.90
C THR A 4 -8.97 -1.96 -12.87
N VAL A 5 -8.64 -3.22 -12.58
CA VAL A 5 -9.61 -4.27 -12.26
C VAL A 5 -9.41 -4.73 -10.82
N PRO A 6 -10.44 -5.29 -10.15
CA PRO A 6 -10.25 -5.90 -8.84
C PRO A 6 -9.15 -6.95 -8.86
N VAL A 7 -8.32 -7.00 -7.82
CA VAL A 7 -7.36 -8.10 -7.64
C VAL A 7 -8.09 -9.40 -7.27
N SER A 8 -7.42 -10.53 -7.45
CA SER A 8 -7.98 -11.85 -7.09
C SER A 8 -8.30 -11.95 -5.59
N ALA A 9 -9.12 -12.92 -5.22
CA ALA A 9 -9.50 -13.15 -3.81
C ALA A 9 -8.28 -13.37 -2.89
N ASP A 10 -7.26 -14.08 -3.37
CA ASP A 10 -6.03 -14.31 -2.61
C ASP A 10 -5.26 -13.01 -2.36
N VAL A 11 -5.15 -12.16 -3.39
CA VAL A 11 -4.46 -10.88 -3.27
C VAL A 11 -5.27 -9.90 -2.42
N GLN A 12 -6.60 -10.03 -2.34
CA GLN A 12 -7.41 -9.18 -1.45
C GLN A 12 -7.10 -9.37 0.04
N GLN A 13 -6.59 -10.52 0.46
CA GLN A 13 -6.13 -10.71 1.85
C GLN A 13 -4.95 -9.78 2.18
N LEU A 14 -4.15 -9.50 1.17
CA LEU A 14 -2.94 -8.70 1.20
C LEU A 14 -3.21 -7.21 0.89
N TRP A 15 -4.19 -6.94 0.03
CA TRP A 15 -4.64 -5.61 -0.37
C TRP A 15 -6.16 -5.55 -0.31
N PRO A 16 -6.76 -5.34 0.88
CA PRO A 16 -8.21 -5.21 1.00
C PRO A 16 -8.72 -4.06 0.11
N GLY A 17 -9.70 -4.37 -0.76
CA GLY A 17 -10.21 -3.42 -1.76
C GLY A 17 -9.23 -3.05 -2.88
N GLY A 18 -8.10 -3.75 -2.99
CA GLY A 18 -7.06 -3.50 -3.98
C GLY A 18 -7.52 -3.71 -5.41
N ARG A 19 -7.01 -2.86 -6.30
CA ARG A 19 -7.21 -2.97 -7.74
C ARG A 19 -5.87 -2.83 -8.45
N TYR A 20 -5.73 -3.43 -9.61
CA TYR A 20 -4.47 -3.44 -10.36
C TYR A 20 -4.71 -3.08 -11.82
N GLY A 21 -3.87 -2.19 -12.34
CA GLY A 21 -3.85 -1.75 -13.74
C GLY A 21 -2.59 -2.20 -14.47
N LEU A 22 -2.09 -1.38 -15.38
CA LEU A 22 -0.85 -1.66 -16.11
C LEU A 22 0.37 -1.28 -15.26
N GLY A 23 0.73 -2.15 -14.31
CA GLY A 23 1.87 -1.95 -13.42
C GLY A 23 1.62 -0.87 -12.35
N LEU A 24 0.38 -0.73 -11.91
CA LEU A 24 0.01 0.24 -10.87
C LEU A 24 -1.12 -0.32 -10.01
N VAL A 25 -0.91 -0.27 -8.71
CA VAL A 25 -1.87 -0.68 -7.68
C VAL A 25 -2.69 0.54 -7.28
N GLU A 26 -3.98 0.34 -7.09
CA GLU A 26 -4.91 1.29 -6.47
C GLU A 26 -5.43 0.67 -5.16
N ARG A 27 -5.31 1.39 -4.04
CA ARG A 27 -5.73 0.92 -2.71
C ARG A 27 -6.51 2.02 -1.97
N PRO A 28 -7.58 1.68 -1.23
CA PRO A 28 -8.32 2.66 -0.44
C PRO A 28 -7.48 3.22 0.72
N LEU A 29 -7.69 4.49 1.04
CA LEU A 29 -7.19 5.13 2.26
C LEU A 29 -8.24 5.06 3.37
N THR A 30 -7.81 4.96 4.63
CA THR A 30 -8.72 4.95 5.79
C THR A 30 -9.45 6.27 5.99
N CYS A 31 -8.82 7.40 5.62
CA CYS A 31 -9.42 8.74 5.64
C CYS A 31 -10.31 9.04 4.42
N GLY A 32 -10.55 8.05 3.55
CA GLY A 32 -11.34 8.19 2.33
C GLY A 32 -10.50 8.47 1.09
N GLY A 33 -11.07 8.15 -0.07
CA GLY A 33 -10.36 8.18 -1.34
C GLY A 33 -9.44 6.97 -1.54
N THR A 34 -8.51 7.11 -2.49
CA THR A 34 -7.60 6.05 -2.91
C THR A 34 -6.18 6.59 -3.08
N TYR A 35 -5.21 5.70 -3.05
CA TYR A 35 -3.83 5.99 -3.38
C TYR A 35 -3.28 5.00 -4.41
N TRP A 36 -2.28 5.47 -5.16
CA TRP A 36 -1.61 4.71 -6.21
C TRP A 36 -0.24 4.24 -5.72
N SER A 37 0.12 3.00 -6.03
CA SER A 37 1.33 2.36 -5.51
C SER A 37 1.93 1.36 -6.50
N HIS A 38 3.17 0.95 -6.25
CA HIS A 38 3.75 -0.27 -6.78
C HIS A 38 4.79 -0.78 -5.78
N GLU A 39 4.37 -1.69 -4.91
CA GLU A 39 5.25 -2.31 -3.93
C GLU A 39 6.33 -3.15 -4.64
N GLY A 40 7.47 -3.35 -4.00
CA GLY A 40 8.56 -4.14 -4.58
C GLY A 40 9.64 -4.46 -3.59
N GLY A 41 10.44 -5.48 -3.89
CA GLY A 41 11.50 -5.93 -3.01
C GLY A 41 11.90 -7.37 -3.29
N ASP A 42 12.96 -7.81 -2.64
CA ASP A 42 13.51 -9.16 -2.69
C ASP A 42 14.28 -9.46 -1.38
N GLY A 43 14.96 -10.61 -1.30
CA GLY A 43 15.82 -10.98 -0.18
C GLY A 43 16.88 -9.92 0.11
N GLY A 44 16.58 -9.03 1.07
CA GLY A 44 17.45 -7.93 1.51
C GLY A 44 16.75 -6.58 1.60
N TYR A 45 15.60 -6.38 0.94
CA TYR A 45 14.81 -5.17 1.10
C TYR A 45 13.36 -5.34 0.65
N ILE A 46 12.45 -4.67 1.33
CA ILE A 46 11.06 -4.49 0.91
C ILE A 46 10.76 -2.99 0.89
N THR A 47 10.09 -2.53 -0.16
CA THR A 47 9.66 -1.15 -0.34
C THR A 47 8.15 -1.10 -0.55
N LEU A 48 7.47 -0.31 0.29
CA LEU A 48 6.09 0.10 0.08
C LEU A 48 6.07 1.60 -0.19
N ASN A 49 5.18 2.04 -1.08
CA ASN A 49 5.02 3.45 -1.42
C ASN A 49 3.56 3.77 -1.67
N GLY A 50 3.26 5.06 -1.76
CA GLY A 50 1.94 5.52 -2.17
C GLY A 50 1.95 6.98 -2.60
N VAL A 51 1.05 7.33 -3.50
CA VAL A 51 0.76 8.70 -3.88
C VAL A 51 -0.75 8.93 -3.90
N THR A 52 -1.22 10.06 -3.38
CA THR A 52 -2.65 10.43 -3.41
C THR A 52 -3.15 10.53 -4.85
N ASP A 53 -4.46 10.34 -5.06
CA ASP A 53 -5.06 10.39 -6.40
C ASP A 53 -4.76 11.69 -7.19
N ASP A 54 -4.65 12.81 -6.47
CA ASP A 54 -4.31 14.13 -7.00
C ASP A 54 -2.79 14.38 -7.16
N GLY A 55 -1.96 13.43 -6.77
CA GLY A 55 -0.49 13.50 -6.89
C GLY A 55 0.21 14.41 -5.88
N ARG A 56 -0.51 15.09 -4.98
CA ARG A 56 0.07 16.16 -4.13
C ARG A 56 0.85 15.63 -2.93
N ARG A 57 0.60 14.40 -2.49
CA ARG A 57 1.26 13.82 -1.32
C ARG A 57 1.72 12.40 -1.65
N SER A 58 2.96 12.11 -1.30
CA SER A 58 3.58 10.81 -1.49
C SER A 58 4.34 10.37 -0.24
N ALA A 59 4.49 9.05 -0.11
CA ALA A 59 5.28 8.43 0.94
C ALA A 59 5.97 7.18 0.38
N ALA A 60 7.15 6.89 0.90
CA ALA A 60 7.89 5.67 0.63
C ALA A 60 8.50 5.16 1.94
N VAL A 61 8.38 3.86 2.16
CA VAL A 61 8.92 3.13 3.31
C VAL A 61 9.84 2.06 2.76
N SER A 62 11.13 2.18 3.05
CA SER A 62 12.14 1.17 2.73
C SER A 62 12.50 0.41 4.01
N MET A 63 12.46 -0.92 3.94
CA MET A 63 12.79 -1.82 5.02
C MET A 63 13.97 -2.69 4.58
N SER A 64 15.03 -2.73 5.36
CA SER A 64 16.31 -3.39 5.01
C SER A 64 16.34 -4.90 5.22
N GLU A 65 15.17 -5.54 5.24
CA GLU A 65 14.99 -6.98 5.40
C GLU A 65 13.64 -7.39 4.80
N ALA A 66 13.57 -8.58 4.20
CA ALA A 66 12.31 -9.23 3.86
C ALA A 66 12.03 -10.33 4.90
N ARG A 67 10.99 -10.17 5.73
CA ARG A 67 10.65 -11.13 6.80
C ARG A 67 9.85 -12.32 6.25
N GLY A 68 10.47 -13.06 5.34
CA GLY A 68 9.86 -14.14 4.56
C GLY A 68 9.93 -15.54 5.19
N ASP A 69 10.28 -15.63 6.48
CA ASP A 69 10.46 -16.90 7.20
C ASP A 69 9.12 -17.57 7.56
N THR A 70 8.05 -16.80 7.77
CA THR A 70 6.68 -17.29 7.98
C THR A 70 5.65 -16.41 7.26
N PRO A 71 4.48 -16.94 6.86
CA PRO A 71 3.39 -16.12 6.32
C PRO A 71 2.95 -14.99 7.26
N GLU A 72 2.94 -15.26 8.57
CA GLU A 72 2.58 -14.29 9.61
C GLU A 72 3.55 -13.11 9.62
N HIS A 73 4.87 -13.36 9.57
CA HIS A 73 5.87 -12.29 9.53
C HIS A 73 5.81 -11.44 8.25
N ILE A 74 5.50 -12.05 7.10
CA ILE A 74 5.26 -11.33 5.85
C ILE A 74 4.08 -10.37 6.02
N LEU A 75 2.98 -10.87 6.58
CA LEU A 75 1.77 -10.07 6.82
C LEU A 75 2.04 -8.94 7.81
N ASP A 76 2.71 -9.21 8.92
CA ASP A 76 3.04 -8.21 9.93
C ASP A 76 3.91 -7.09 9.35
N GLN A 77 4.97 -7.43 8.61
CA GLN A 77 5.85 -6.45 7.97
C GLN A 77 5.07 -5.57 6.99
N LYS A 78 4.24 -6.19 6.16
CA LYS A 78 3.41 -5.47 5.18
C LYS A 78 2.39 -4.55 5.86
N ASN A 79 1.72 -5.03 6.91
CA ASN A 79 0.69 -4.29 7.62
C ASN A 79 1.28 -3.07 8.33
N ALA A 80 2.44 -3.22 8.96
CA ALA A 80 3.16 -2.11 9.60
C ALA A 80 3.51 -1.01 8.58
N ALA A 81 4.12 -1.37 7.44
CA ALA A 81 4.46 -0.40 6.40
C ALA A 81 3.22 0.18 5.70
N SER A 82 2.16 -0.60 5.49
CA SER A 82 0.88 -0.11 4.95
C SER A 82 0.24 0.92 5.89
N THR A 83 0.27 0.69 7.20
CA THR A 83 -0.23 1.64 8.22
C THR A 83 0.54 2.96 8.17
N LEU A 84 1.87 2.89 8.02
CA LEU A 84 2.70 4.09 7.91
C LEU A 84 2.40 4.88 6.63
N ILE A 85 2.24 4.20 5.48
CA ILE A 85 1.82 4.84 4.23
C ILE A 85 0.44 5.50 4.39
N ASP A 86 -0.55 4.78 4.93
CA ASP A 86 -1.90 5.31 5.14
C ASP A 86 -1.89 6.59 6.01
N HIS A 87 -1.23 6.54 7.17
CA HIS A 87 -1.08 7.70 8.05
C HIS A 87 -0.36 8.86 7.36
N ALA A 88 0.72 8.58 6.63
CA ALA A 88 1.50 9.61 5.95
C ALA A 88 0.71 10.29 4.83
N LEU A 89 -0.14 9.55 4.11
CA LEU A 89 -0.99 10.08 3.04
C LEU A 89 -2.24 10.78 3.59
N CYS A 90 -2.78 10.32 4.71
CA CYS A 90 -3.94 10.91 5.39
C CYS A 90 -3.60 12.12 6.27
N ALA A 91 -2.33 12.40 6.56
CA ALA A 91 -1.94 13.53 7.39
C ALA A 91 -2.44 14.87 6.78
N GLY A 92 -3.35 15.54 7.49
CA GLY A 92 -4.00 16.78 7.07
C GLY A 92 -5.42 16.60 6.51
N ALA A 93 -5.92 15.37 6.38
CA ALA A 93 -7.36 15.13 6.22
C ALA A 93 -8.08 15.52 7.53
N PRO A 94 -9.24 16.20 7.47
CA PRO A 94 -10.03 16.44 8.66
C PRO A 94 -10.39 15.08 9.27
N SER A 95 -10.00 14.86 10.52
CA SER A 95 -10.44 13.68 11.28
C SER A 95 -11.96 13.71 11.36
N THR A 96 -12.63 12.74 10.75
CA THR A 96 -14.07 12.56 10.96
C THR A 96 -14.30 12.33 12.46
N PRO A 97 -15.25 13.06 13.10
CA PRO A 97 -15.58 12.87 14.52
C PRO A 97 -16.09 11.47 14.84
#